data_AF-A0A2K0UD71-F1
#
_entry.id   AF-A0A2K0UD71-F1
#
_cell.length_a   1.000
_cell.length_b   1.000
_cell.length_c   1.000
_cell.angle_alpha   90.00
_cell.angle_beta   90.00
_cell.angle_gamma   90.00
#
_symmetry.space_group_name_H-M   'P 1'
#
loop_
_entity.id
_entity.type
_entity.pdbx_description
1 polymer ?
#
loop_
_entity_poly.entity_id
_entity_poly.type
_entity_poly.pdbx_seq_one_letter_code
_entity_poly.pdbx_strand_id
1 'polypeptide(L)'
;MKFTTAIALAMTLVGANATPTEVHDRAAQACSCSHNNDAGRWGTDGTPATAISNLCQQGGGCATGNGGGHLCISGDFGQCGCAVNFANQQQSQHGDWFLWSGITCGGMSITMTA
;
A
#
# COMPACT_ATOMS: atom_id res chain seq x y z
N MET A 1 1.87 -48.76 -54.22
CA MET A 1 1.49 -48.75 -52.80
C MET A 1 1.64 -47.32 -52.31
N LYS A 2 0.53 -46.61 -52.02
CA LYS A 2 0.54 -45.22 -51.54
C LYS A 2 0.19 -45.25 -50.06
N PHE A 3 1.15 -44.94 -49.20
CA PHE A 3 0.94 -44.79 -47.76
C PHE A 3 0.56 -43.34 -47.50
N THR A 4 -0.65 -43.11 -47.00
CA THR A 4 -1.11 -41.78 -46.57
C THR A 4 -1.05 -41.74 -45.05
N THR A 5 -0.03 -41.05 -44.54
CA THR A 5 0.20 -40.83 -43.11
C THR A 5 -0.80 -39.83 -42.55
N ALA A 6 -1.44 -40.18 -41.44
CA ALA A 6 -2.33 -39.32 -40.66
C ALA A 6 -1.51 -38.25 -39.89
N ILE A 7 -1.97 -37.00 -39.91
CA ILE A 7 -1.44 -35.93 -39.05
C ILE A 7 -2.50 -35.66 -37.97
N ALA A 8 -2.15 -35.97 -36.73
CA ALA A 8 -2.92 -35.61 -35.54
C ALA A 8 -2.68 -34.13 -35.21
N LEU A 9 -3.75 -33.33 -35.17
CA LEU A 9 -3.69 -31.96 -34.65
C LEU A 9 -3.93 -31.99 -33.14
N ALA A 10 -2.86 -31.82 -32.36
CA ALA A 10 -2.95 -31.48 -30.95
C ALA A 10 -3.12 -29.96 -30.84
N MET A 11 -4.24 -29.51 -30.26
CA MET A 11 -4.41 -28.12 -29.82
C MET A 11 -4.65 -28.13 -28.31
N THR A 12 -3.59 -27.80 -27.58
CA THR A 12 -3.58 -27.55 -26.15
C THR A 12 -4.21 -26.18 -25.87
N LEU A 13 -5.35 -26.16 -25.19
CA LEU A 13 -5.92 -24.96 -24.59
C LEU A 13 -5.34 -24.82 -23.17
N VAL A 14 -4.33 -23.97 -23.03
CA VAL A 14 -3.90 -23.47 -21.72
C VAL A 14 -4.89 -22.38 -21.30
N GLY A 15 -5.80 -22.71 -20.40
CA GLY A 15 -6.62 -21.71 -19.71
C GLY A 15 -5.76 -20.97 -18.69
N ALA A 16 -5.36 -19.75 -18.99
CA ALA A 16 -4.78 -18.85 -18.00
C ALA A 16 -5.92 -18.14 -17.25
N ASN A 17 -6.25 -18.65 -16.06
CA ASN A 17 -7.15 -17.98 -15.13
C ASN A 17 -6.35 -16.86 -14.42
N ALA A 18 -6.25 -15.69 -15.04
CA ALA A 18 -5.67 -14.52 -14.38
C ALA A 18 -6.64 -14.02 -13.29
N THR A 19 -6.21 -14.15 -12.03
CA THR A 19 -6.91 -13.62 -10.85
C THR A 19 -6.89 -12.08 -10.85
N PRO A 20 -7.96 -11.42 -10.38
CA PRO A 20 -8.01 -9.96 -10.30
C PRO A 20 -7.29 -9.47 -9.04
N THR A 21 -5.96 -9.46 -9.07
CA THR A 21 -5.12 -8.77 -8.06
C THR A 21 -4.15 -7.76 -8.68
N GLU A 22 -3.91 -7.83 -9.99
CA GLU A 22 -2.84 -7.07 -10.65
C GLU A 22 -3.13 -5.56 -10.84
N VAL A 23 -4.37 -5.11 -10.71
CA VAL A 23 -4.72 -3.69 -10.89
C VAL A 23 -4.41 -2.87 -9.63
N HIS A 24 -4.47 -3.48 -8.45
CA HIS A 24 -4.11 -2.82 -7.19
C HIS A 24 -2.59 -2.65 -7.07
N ASP A 25 -1.82 -3.64 -7.52
CA ASP A 25 -0.36 -3.59 -7.54
C ASP A 25 0.20 -2.55 -8.52
N ARG A 26 -0.46 -2.33 -9.67
CA ARG A 26 0.00 -1.33 -10.65
C ARG A 26 -0.19 0.12 -10.17
N ALA A 27 -1.23 0.40 -9.38
CA ALA A 27 -1.43 1.71 -8.77
C ALA A 27 -0.44 1.97 -7.62
N ALA A 28 -0.08 0.93 -6.86
CA ALA A 28 0.99 0.99 -5.87
C ALA A 28 2.37 1.17 -6.54
N GLN A 29 2.62 0.57 -7.71
CA GLN A 29 3.89 0.70 -8.44
C GLN A 29 4.20 2.10 -8.99
N ALA A 30 3.19 2.97 -9.18
CA ALA A 30 3.45 4.38 -9.53
C ALA A 30 4.00 5.17 -8.33
N CYS A 31 3.75 4.69 -7.12
CA CYS A 31 4.18 5.31 -5.88
C CYS A 31 5.33 4.47 -5.32
N SER A 32 6.57 4.91 -5.51
CA SER A 32 7.76 4.25 -4.97
C SER A 32 7.83 4.41 -3.45
N CYS A 33 6.90 3.73 -2.77
CA CYS A 33 6.75 3.69 -1.33
C CYS A 33 7.35 2.39 -0.79
N SER A 34 8.02 2.49 0.35
CA SER A 34 8.54 1.35 1.10
C SER A 34 8.25 1.53 2.58
N HIS A 35 8.28 0.43 3.33
CA HIS A 35 8.09 0.44 4.77
C HIS A 35 9.15 -0.39 5.49
N ASN A 36 9.26 -0.20 6.80
CA ASN A 36 10.26 -0.83 7.66
C ASN A 36 9.85 -2.19 8.25
N ASN A 37 8.67 -2.73 7.93
CA ASN A 37 8.13 -3.99 8.48
C ASN A 37 7.93 -3.99 10.00
N ASP A 38 7.89 -2.83 10.63
CA ASP A 38 7.59 -2.69 12.05
C ASP A 38 6.25 -1.98 12.22
N ALA A 39 5.33 -2.55 13.00
CA ALA A 39 3.97 -2.03 13.11
C ALA A 39 3.86 -1.05 14.27
N GLY A 40 3.48 0.19 14.00
CA GLY A 40 3.09 1.14 15.04
C GLY A 40 1.58 1.12 15.28
N ARG A 41 1.20 1.41 16.52
CA ARG A 41 -0.19 1.47 16.96
C ARG A 41 -0.70 2.91 16.94
N TRP A 42 -1.88 3.14 16.39
CA TRP A 42 -2.50 4.47 16.31
C TRP A 42 -3.61 4.68 17.35
N GLY A 43 -4.58 3.77 17.40
CA GLY A 43 -5.79 3.86 18.22
C GLY A 43 -7.05 3.62 17.41
N THR A 44 -8.22 3.95 17.97
CA THR A 44 -9.55 3.64 17.37
C THR A 44 -10.22 4.81 16.67
N ASP A 45 -9.86 6.05 17.01
CA ASP A 45 -10.58 7.25 16.54
C ASP A 45 -10.03 7.75 15.21
N GLY A 46 -10.45 7.07 14.14
CA GLY A 46 -10.03 7.34 12.77
C GLY A 46 -8.80 6.54 12.35
N THR A 47 -8.53 6.54 11.04
CA THR A 47 -7.47 5.73 10.46
C THR A 47 -6.12 6.48 10.39
N PRO A 48 -4.98 5.77 10.46
CA PRO A 48 -3.66 6.36 10.20
C PRO A 48 -3.60 7.06 8.83
N ALA A 49 -4.21 6.48 7.79
CA ALA A 49 -4.25 7.11 6.47
C ALA A 49 -5.04 8.43 6.46
N THR A 50 -6.14 8.52 7.22
CA THR A 50 -6.88 9.79 7.40
C THR A 50 -6.01 10.82 8.11
N ALA A 51 -5.25 10.43 9.14
CA ALA A 51 -4.33 11.33 9.83
C ALA A 51 -3.23 11.85 8.89
N ILE A 52 -2.63 10.98 8.07
CA ILE A 52 -1.65 11.36 7.04
C ILE A 52 -2.27 12.36 6.06
N SER A 53 -3.50 12.10 5.58
CA SER A 53 -4.20 12.99 4.64
C SER A 53 -4.41 14.39 5.23
N ASN A 54 -4.81 14.47 6.50
CA ASN A 54 -4.99 15.75 7.19
C ASN A 54 -3.66 16.49 7.38
N LEU A 55 -2.61 15.80 7.79
CA LEU A 55 -1.28 16.41 7.95
C LEU A 55 -0.74 16.90 6.59
N CYS A 56 -0.99 16.15 5.52
CA CYS A 56 -0.64 16.57 4.16
C CYS A 56 -1.28 17.90 3.77
N GLN A 57 -2.57 18.09 4.09
CA GLN A 57 -3.27 19.35 3.87
C GLN A 57 -2.73 20.51 4.72
N GLN A 58 -2.10 20.19 5.86
CA GLN A 58 -1.48 21.16 6.76
C GLN A 58 -0.03 21.50 6.38
N GLY A 59 0.55 20.82 5.38
CA GLY A 59 1.96 20.99 5.03
C GLY A 59 2.93 20.27 5.98
N GLY A 60 2.46 19.20 6.63
CA GLY A 60 3.26 18.32 7.48
C GLY A 60 2.99 18.46 8.98
N GLY A 61 3.92 17.94 9.78
CA GLY A 61 3.84 17.97 11.24
C GLY A 61 3.43 16.63 11.84
N CYS A 62 2.86 16.66 13.05
CA CYS A 62 2.52 15.47 13.81
C CYS A 62 1.07 15.52 14.31
N ALA A 63 0.43 14.35 14.33
CA ALA A 63 -0.88 14.13 14.93
C ALA A 63 -0.75 13.07 16.04
N THR A 64 -1.63 13.17 17.04
CA THR A 64 -1.73 12.20 18.13
C THR A 64 -3.08 11.52 18.07
N GLY A 65 -3.10 10.19 18.04
CA GLY A 65 -4.31 9.38 18.12
C GLY A 65 -4.73 9.14 19.56
N ASN A 66 -6.00 8.82 19.78
CA ASN A 66 -6.57 8.58 21.12
C ASN A 66 -5.98 7.35 21.85
N GLY A 67 -5.13 6.55 21.18
CA GLY A 67 -4.37 5.46 21.77
C GLY A 67 -2.96 5.83 22.25
N GLY A 68 -2.55 7.09 22.13
CA GLY A 68 -1.17 7.54 22.41
C GLY A 68 -0.23 7.42 21.21
N GLY A 69 -0.70 6.90 20.08
CA GLY A 69 0.09 6.85 18.84
C GLY A 69 0.41 8.27 18.34
N HIS A 70 1.67 8.54 18.08
CA HIS A 70 2.15 9.78 17.48
C HIS A 70 2.60 9.52 16.05
N LEU A 71 1.94 10.14 15.09
CA LEU A 71 2.23 10.02 13.66
C LEU A 71 2.75 11.35 13.15
N CYS A 72 3.94 11.36 12.58
CA CYS A 72 4.57 12.53 12.00
C CYS A 72 4.82 12.32 10.51
N ILE A 73 4.68 13.38 9.72
CA ILE A 73 5.07 13.39 8.31
C ILE A 73 6.00 14.56 8.00
N SER A 74 6.95 14.35 7.10
CA SER A 74 7.89 15.38 6.65
C SER A 74 8.43 15.08 5.25
N GLY A 75 9.12 16.06 4.64
CA GLY A 75 9.76 15.91 3.33
C GLY A 75 8.91 16.43 2.17
N ASP A 76 8.92 15.71 1.05
CA ASP A 76 8.24 16.12 -0.19
C ASP A 76 6.72 15.85 -0.16
N PHE A 77 5.93 16.85 0.21
CA PHE A 77 4.46 16.74 0.23
C PHE A 77 3.82 16.62 -1.16
N GLY A 78 4.58 16.75 -2.26
CA GLY A 78 4.13 16.34 -3.59
C GLY A 78 3.76 14.85 -3.66
N GLN A 79 4.28 14.03 -2.73
CA GLN A 79 4.02 12.60 -2.63
C GLN A 79 2.80 12.25 -1.76
N CYS A 80 2.05 13.24 -1.26
CA CYS A 80 0.95 13.01 -0.34
C CYS A 80 -0.14 12.06 -0.87
N GLY A 81 -0.49 12.16 -2.15
CA GLY A 81 -1.45 11.22 -2.77
C GLY A 81 -0.96 9.77 -2.73
N CYS A 82 0.33 9.56 -3.01
CA CYS A 82 0.98 8.27 -2.93
C CYS A 82 1.05 7.73 -1.51
N ALA A 83 1.49 8.57 -0.56
CA ALA A 83 1.62 8.22 0.84
C ALA A 83 0.27 7.82 1.46
N VAL A 84 -0.80 8.57 1.17
CA VAL A 84 -2.16 8.25 1.64
C VAL A 84 -2.69 6.97 1.03
N ASN A 85 -2.51 6.74 -0.28
CA ASN A 85 -2.96 5.51 -0.93
C ASN A 85 -2.22 4.28 -0.38
N PHE A 86 -0.90 4.38 -0.25
CA PHE A 86 -0.08 3.32 0.33
C PHE A 86 -0.47 3.02 1.79
N ALA A 87 -0.67 4.06 2.62
CA ALA A 87 -1.12 3.88 3.99
C ALA A 87 -2.50 3.21 4.07
N ASN A 88 -3.44 3.55 3.19
CA ASN A 88 -4.74 2.88 3.13
C ASN A 88 -4.64 1.38 2.82
N GLN A 89 -3.69 0.98 1.98
CA GLN A 89 -3.48 -0.43 1.62
C GLN A 89 -2.74 -1.21 2.71
N GLN A 90 -1.90 -0.54 3.48
CA GLN A 90 -1.01 -1.16 4.46
C GLN A 90 -1.54 -1.09 5.91
N GLN A 91 -2.54 -0.25 6.19
CA GLN A 91 -3.15 -0.18 7.51
C GLN A 91 -4.05 -1.41 7.77
N SER A 92 -4.11 -1.85 9.02
CA SER A 92 -4.97 -2.94 9.46
C SER A 92 -5.65 -2.62 10.79
N GLN A 93 -6.78 -3.28 11.06
CA GLN A 93 -7.55 -3.08 12.29
C GLN A 93 -7.67 -4.39 13.07
N HIS A 94 -7.20 -4.38 14.32
CA HIS A 94 -7.22 -5.53 15.24
C HIS A 94 -7.61 -5.08 16.66
N GLY A 95 -8.70 -4.32 16.77
CA GLY A 95 -9.02 -3.52 17.97
C GLY A 95 -8.62 -2.07 17.72
N ASP A 96 -7.32 -1.80 17.79
CA ASP A 96 -6.74 -0.53 17.31
C ASP A 96 -6.40 -0.58 15.83
N TRP A 97 -6.18 0.59 15.23
CA TRP A 97 -5.53 0.72 13.95
C TRP A 97 -4.01 0.59 14.06
N PHE A 98 -3.45 -0.11 13.09
CA PHE A 98 -2.02 -0.30 12.92
C PHE A 98 -1.61 0.15 11.53
N LEU A 99 -0.40 0.67 11.43
CA LEU A 99 0.28 0.98 10.18
C LEU A 99 1.79 0.80 10.44
N TRP A 100 2.58 0.61 9.38
CA TRP A 100 4.02 0.57 9.53
C TRP A 100 4.55 1.86 10.21
N SER A 101 5.45 1.68 11.18
CA SER A 101 6.05 2.73 12.00
C SER A 101 7.01 3.61 11.21
N GLY A 102 7.50 3.13 10.07
CA GLY A 102 8.29 3.90 9.12
C GLY A 102 7.84 3.61 7.69
N ILE A 103 7.40 4.65 6.98
CA ILE A 103 7.07 4.61 5.55
C ILE A 103 7.83 5.72 4.85
N THR A 104 8.41 5.42 3.69
CA THR A 104 9.05 6.41 2.82
C THR A 104 8.43 6.32 1.45
N CYS A 105 7.96 7.44 0.90
CA CYS A 105 7.39 7.55 -0.44
C CYS A 105 8.16 8.60 -1.22
N GLY A 106 9.12 8.17 -2.05
CA GLY A 106 10.04 9.09 -2.72
C GLY A 106 10.80 9.96 -1.69
N GLY A 107 10.55 11.27 -1.71
CA GLY A 107 11.13 12.24 -0.76
C GLY A 107 10.33 12.49 0.51
N MET A 108 9.17 11.84 0.69
CA MET A 108 8.32 11.98 1.88
C MET A 108 8.60 10.87 2.89
N SER A 109 8.62 11.21 4.17
CA SER A 109 8.73 10.27 5.27
C SER A 109 7.52 10.36 6.20
N ILE A 110 7.02 9.21 6.61
CA ILE A 110 6.02 9.04 7.65
C ILE A 110 6.65 8.21 8.76
N THR A 111 6.53 8.69 9.99
CA THR A 111 7.00 7.99 11.18
C THR A 111 5.86 7.87 12.17
N MET A 112 5.73 6.72 12.82
CA MET A 112 4.74 6.51 13.87
C MET A 112 5.40 5.85 15.07
N THR A 113 5.20 6.45 16.24
CA THR A 113 5.66 5.93 17.54
C THR A 113 4.46 5.66 18.44
N ALA A 114 4.50 4.59 19.22
CA ALA A 114 3.48 4.21 20.19
C ALA A 114 4.07 4.04 21.59
#